data_AF-W6MKP9-F1
#
_entry.id   AF-W6MKP9-F1
#
_cell.length_a   1.000
_cell.length_b   1.000
_cell.length_c   1.000
_cell.angle_alpha   90.00
_cell.angle_beta   90.00
_cell.angle_gamma   90.00
#
_symmetry.space_group_name_H-M   'P 1'
#
loop_
_entity.id
_entity.type
_entity.pdbx_description
1 polymer ?
#
loop_
_entity_poly.entity_id
_entity_poly.type
_entity_poly.pdbx_seq_one_letter_code
_entity_poly.pdbx_strand_id
1 'polypeptide(L)'
;MTMEPPLETVSPQWRELLAAVTEDPSDFAKWEKLIELAEGLGNGIQLSSSQKDKQLLRSTYENFLVQFPLCEQYWINFAEWCFRLKLTGDATDVYERALKIMPGSVLLWTSYVRFLKLTDLDIDDLRAQFEKARLAIGFHFHSHEFYDEYLQFLKENDMTREYHYLLRVLIEIPLYHYSKYFEEYTRLIETSDMRTIKYIISSEDLAAQNLTWPDINRDTKRFKELRVVLRKRFIDVYITTQFNVYQLWQFEKRLSSFFFTPVELKRSEIDAWDAYLEYLENTNLKKGHTKDAVISRINDSIIEVAYERCLIVTALYPQFWVKYSDYHLNHNRIDKAIDVLKRGTYLNPITNLKMRSRLIDLEVLNNHPEAAKEIAVEWVSLLPNSIEVFLKLLSVESITFDEKKSGSKSNAERDQYLLDLVQFKLDEVKSSGESAFDVLFSELLDFPISFQSLVVFFERHAASKKSEHFWRAFYTLFNKYGESKAGDKHRLQKQAKLKEIEEKAVAVLSEADFRKFQRHVGYDDDDFV
;
A
#
# COMPACT_ATOMS: atom_id res chain seq x y z
N MET A 1 17.20 18.86 10.06
CA MET A 1 18.03 20.04 10.40
C MET A 1 17.20 21.27 10.03
N THR A 2 16.47 21.79 10.99
CA THR A 2 15.53 22.92 10.88
C THR A 2 16.33 24.22 10.79
N MET A 3 16.44 24.80 9.59
CA MET A 3 16.90 26.18 9.43
C MET A 3 15.67 27.06 9.20
N GLU A 4 15.11 27.58 10.29
CA GLU A 4 14.18 28.70 10.22
C GLU A 4 14.96 29.95 9.75
N PRO A 5 14.57 30.60 8.64
CA PRO A 5 15.15 31.89 8.27
C PRO A 5 14.69 32.96 9.27
N PRO A 6 15.48 34.02 9.52
CA PRO A 6 15.14 35.03 10.52
C PRO A 6 13.79 35.68 10.20
N LEU A 7 12.90 35.58 11.20
CA LEU A 7 11.46 35.86 11.16
C LEU A 7 11.11 37.30 10.78
N GLU A 8 12.02 38.26 10.85
CA GLU A 8 11.71 39.70 10.85
C GLU A 8 11.22 40.28 9.50
N THR A 9 11.43 39.61 8.37
CA THR A 9 11.09 40.13 7.02
C THR A 9 9.93 39.42 6.31
N VAL A 10 9.20 38.54 7.01
CA VAL A 10 8.01 37.85 6.45
C VAL A 10 6.73 38.50 6.97
N SER A 11 5.69 38.60 6.12
CA SER A 11 4.44 39.31 6.45
C SER A 11 3.77 38.74 7.73
N PRO A 12 3.06 39.55 8.52
CA PRO A 12 2.36 39.07 9.71
C PRO A 12 1.38 37.93 9.41
N GLN A 13 0.64 38.05 8.30
CA GLN A 13 -0.31 37.04 7.83
C GLN A 13 0.36 35.68 7.54
N TRP A 14 1.57 35.69 6.97
CA TRP A 14 2.34 34.47 6.76
C TRP A 14 2.67 33.77 8.08
N ARG A 15 3.14 34.53 9.08
CA ARG A 15 3.53 33.96 10.38
C ARG A 15 2.33 33.37 11.10
N GLU A 16 1.19 34.04 11.01
CA GLU A 16 -0.07 33.55 11.58
C GLU A 16 -0.50 32.24 10.94
N LEU A 17 -0.50 32.15 9.60
CA LEU A 17 -0.84 30.91 8.90
C LEU A 17 0.19 29.81 9.15
N LEU A 18 1.48 30.12 9.17
CA LEU A 18 2.54 29.16 9.49
C LEU A 18 2.37 28.58 10.90
N ALA A 19 2.07 29.44 11.89
CA ALA A 19 1.76 28.99 13.24
C ALA A 19 0.51 28.10 13.25
N ALA A 20 -0.53 28.48 12.52
CA ALA A 20 -1.78 27.74 12.48
C ALA A 20 -1.65 26.35 11.81
N VAL A 21 -0.84 26.21 10.75
CA VAL A 21 -0.54 24.88 10.15
C VAL A 21 0.46 24.08 10.95
N THR A 22 1.25 24.72 11.81
CA THR A 22 2.15 24.01 12.75
C THR A 22 1.36 23.46 13.93
N GLU A 23 0.35 24.21 14.41
CA GLU A 23 -0.56 23.78 15.47
C GLU A 23 -1.49 22.66 15.00
N ASP A 24 -2.03 22.77 13.78
CA ASP A 24 -2.84 21.72 13.15
C ASP A 24 -2.33 21.41 11.73
N PRO A 25 -1.37 20.48 11.59
CA PRO A 25 -0.83 20.07 10.29
C PRO A 25 -1.86 19.40 9.37
N SER A 26 -3.00 18.96 9.90
CA SER A 26 -4.05 18.28 9.13
C SER A 26 -5.05 19.23 8.45
N ASP A 27 -4.99 20.53 8.77
CA ASP A 27 -5.88 21.55 8.21
C ASP A 27 -5.46 21.94 6.78
N PHE A 28 -5.99 21.19 5.82
CA PHE A 28 -5.74 21.39 4.39
C PHE A 28 -6.03 22.82 3.91
N ALA A 29 -7.12 23.43 4.36
CA ALA A 29 -7.55 24.75 3.89
C ALA A 29 -6.58 25.87 4.33
N LYS A 30 -5.93 25.73 5.50
CA LYS A 30 -4.88 26.64 5.93
C LYS A 30 -3.61 26.46 5.10
N TRP A 31 -3.26 25.22 4.75
CA TRP A 31 -2.12 24.96 3.86
C TRP A 31 -2.32 25.54 2.47
N GLU A 32 -3.51 25.42 1.89
CA GLU A 32 -3.84 26.04 0.60
C GLU A 32 -3.58 27.54 0.62
N LYS A 33 -4.11 28.24 1.64
CA LYS A 33 -3.88 29.68 1.83
C LYS A 33 -2.40 30.02 2.00
N LEU A 34 -1.63 29.17 2.68
CA LEU A 34 -0.19 29.38 2.85
C LEU A 34 0.55 29.25 1.52
N ILE A 35 0.17 28.27 0.68
CA ILE A 35 0.71 28.11 -0.68
C ILE A 35 0.38 29.33 -1.55
N GLU A 36 -0.88 29.77 -1.56
CA GLU A 36 -1.32 30.95 -2.30
C GLU A 36 -0.49 32.20 -1.93
N LEU A 37 -0.25 32.41 -0.64
CA LEU A 37 0.61 33.50 -0.18
C LEU A 37 2.05 33.35 -0.66
N ALA A 38 2.57 32.12 -0.72
CA ALA A 38 3.95 31.83 -1.10
C ALA A 38 4.17 32.13 -2.58
N GLU A 39 3.20 31.73 -3.41
CA GLU A 39 3.19 31.98 -4.84
C GLU A 39 3.06 33.47 -5.16
N GLY A 40 2.29 34.20 -4.35
CA GLY A 40 2.04 35.64 -4.50
C GLY A 40 3.16 36.56 -3.99
N LEU A 41 4.22 36.03 -3.37
CA LEU A 41 5.34 36.84 -2.87
C LEU A 41 5.96 37.70 -3.97
N GLY A 42 6.20 38.98 -3.68
CA GLY A 42 6.81 39.91 -4.65
C GLY A 42 5.94 40.23 -5.87
N ASN A 43 4.61 40.11 -5.76
CA ASN A 43 3.63 40.17 -6.86
C ASN A 43 3.72 38.97 -7.83
N GLY A 44 4.09 37.81 -7.31
CA GLY A 44 4.34 36.60 -8.09
C GLY A 44 5.82 36.29 -8.16
N ILE A 45 6.19 35.07 -7.78
CA ILE A 45 7.58 34.61 -7.84
C ILE A 45 8.08 34.60 -9.30
N GLN A 46 9.25 35.18 -9.52
CA GLN A 46 9.93 35.29 -10.80
C GLN A 46 11.40 34.87 -10.68
N LEU A 47 12.07 34.72 -11.82
CA LEU A 47 13.50 34.39 -11.85
C LEU A 47 14.37 35.44 -11.14
N SER A 48 13.97 36.72 -11.16
CA SER A 48 14.63 37.83 -10.47
C SER A 48 14.24 38.00 -9.00
N SER A 49 13.26 37.23 -8.49
CA SER A 49 12.86 37.29 -7.08
C SER A 49 14.01 36.94 -6.14
N SER A 50 13.92 37.42 -4.90
CA SER A 50 14.96 37.20 -3.91
C SER A 50 15.14 35.69 -3.62
N GLN A 51 16.36 35.30 -3.25
CA GLN A 51 16.63 33.90 -2.85
C GLN A 51 15.77 33.49 -1.66
N LYS A 52 15.46 34.43 -0.76
CA LYS A 52 14.59 34.19 0.39
C LYS A 52 13.18 33.80 -0.05
N ASP A 53 12.59 34.53 -0.99
CA ASP A 53 11.21 34.26 -1.44
C ASP A 53 11.12 32.91 -2.17
N LYS A 54 12.13 32.58 -3.00
CA LYS A 54 12.22 31.28 -3.66
C LYS A 54 12.37 30.12 -2.67
N GLN A 55 13.19 30.31 -1.63
CA GLN A 55 13.33 29.32 -0.55
C GLN A 55 12.03 29.15 0.24
N LEU A 56 11.30 30.23 0.47
CA LEU A 56 10.02 30.20 1.18
C LEU A 56 8.94 29.47 0.38
N LEU A 57 8.85 29.72 -0.93
CA LEU A 57 7.99 28.96 -1.84
C LEU A 57 8.33 27.46 -1.77
N ARG A 58 9.63 27.12 -1.93
CA ARG A 58 10.09 25.74 -1.91
C ARG A 58 9.75 25.04 -0.59
N SER A 59 10.09 25.64 0.55
CA SER A 59 9.87 25.02 1.86
C SER A 59 8.38 24.82 2.15
N THR A 60 7.53 25.73 1.67
CA THR A 60 6.07 25.62 1.81
C THR A 60 5.53 24.41 1.05
N TYR A 61 5.92 24.25 -0.21
CA TYR A 61 5.57 23.09 -1.01
C TYR A 61 6.11 21.78 -0.42
N GLU A 62 7.39 21.74 -0.02
CA GLU A 62 7.99 20.55 0.58
C GLU A 62 7.25 20.15 1.87
N ASN A 63 6.95 21.09 2.76
CA ASN A 63 6.24 20.81 4.00
C ASN A 63 4.79 20.37 3.75
N PHE A 64 4.10 21.02 2.81
CA PHE A 64 2.75 20.61 2.41
C PHE A 64 2.72 19.19 1.87
N LEU A 65 3.64 18.84 0.97
CA LEU A 65 3.69 17.52 0.33
C LEU A 65 4.17 16.40 1.27
N VAL A 66 4.82 16.75 2.39
CA VAL A 66 5.04 15.81 3.50
C VAL A 66 3.73 15.47 4.22
N GLN A 67 2.83 16.46 4.41
CA GLN A 67 1.54 16.24 5.08
C GLN A 67 0.48 15.64 4.15
N PHE A 68 0.44 16.08 2.89
CA PHE A 68 -0.55 15.66 1.89
C PHE A 68 0.13 15.09 0.63
N PRO A 69 0.89 13.99 0.77
CA PRO A 69 1.70 13.42 -0.32
C PRO A 69 0.87 12.91 -1.51
N LEU A 70 -0.44 12.73 -1.36
CA LEU A 70 -1.33 12.22 -2.41
C LEU A 70 -2.02 13.30 -3.24
N CYS A 71 -1.73 14.58 -2.97
CA CYS A 71 -2.30 15.68 -3.74
C CYS A 71 -1.54 15.89 -5.05
N GLU A 72 -1.86 15.06 -6.05
CA GLU A 72 -1.18 14.99 -7.36
C GLU A 72 -0.96 16.37 -8.01
N GLN A 73 -1.98 17.24 -7.98
CA GLN A 73 -1.90 18.56 -8.62
C GLN A 73 -0.82 19.46 -7.99
N TYR A 74 -0.58 19.36 -6.68
CA TYR A 74 0.42 20.19 -6.02
C TYR A 74 1.85 19.74 -6.31
N TRP A 75 2.06 18.44 -6.53
CA TRP A 75 3.34 17.94 -7.07
C TRP A 75 3.62 18.53 -8.45
N ILE A 76 2.61 18.58 -9.33
CA ILE A 76 2.72 19.18 -10.66
C ILE A 76 3.04 20.67 -10.55
N ASN A 77 2.24 21.42 -9.77
CA ASN A 77 2.45 22.85 -9.56
C ASN A 77 3.87 23.13 -9.02
N PHE A 78 4.36 22.31 -8.10
CA PHE A 78 5.71 22.46 -7.55
C PHE A 78 6.79 22.22 -8.61
N ALA A 79 6.67 21.16 -9.42
CA ALA A 79 7.59 20.89 -10.50
C ALA A 79 7.57 22.00 -11.56
N GLU A 80 6.40 22.55 -11.87
CA GLU A 80 6.24 23.71 -12.75
C GLU A 80 6.92 24.96 -12.19
N TRP A 81 6.82 25.22 -10.88
CA TRP A 81 7.58 26.29 -10.22
C TRP A 81 9.09 26.09 -10.35
N CYS A 82 9.60 24.89 -10.09
CA CYS A 82 11.02 24.56 -10.28
C CYS A 82 11.44 24.83 -11.74
N PHE A 83 10.65 24.38 -12.70
CA PHE A 83 10.94 24.58 -14.13
C PHE A 83 10.90 26.06 -14.54
N ARG A 84 9.90 26.83 -14.09
CA ARG A 84 9.83 28.29 -14.33
C ARG A 84 11.04 29.02 -13.78
N LEU A 85 11.57 28.56 -12.64
CA LEU A 85 12.77 29.09 -12.00
C LEU A 85 14.09 28.55 -12.59
N LYS A 86 14.03 27.81 -13.71
CA LYS A 86 15.18 27.20 -14.41
C LYS A 86 15.92 26.16 -13.56
N LEU A 87 15.24 25.54 -12.61
CA LEU A 87 15.71 24.41 -11.80
C LEU A 87 15.18 23.11 -12.39
N THR A 88 15.60 22.77 -13.61
CA THR A 88 15.08 21.61 -14.34
C THR A 88 15.37 20.29 -13.62
N GLY A 89 16.55 20.13 -13.01
CA GLY A 89 16.88 18.94 -12.21
C GLY A 89 15.93 18.76 -11.03
N ASP A 90 15.68 19.83 -10.28
CA ASP A 90 14.73 19.81 -9.16
C ASP A 90 13.30 19.48 -9.62
N ALA A 91 12.88 19.96 -10.79
CA ALA A 91 11.58 19.62 -11.36
C ALA A 91 11.48 18.10 -11.65
N THR A 92 12.52 17.51 -12.23
CA THR A 92 12.62 16.05 -12.44
C THR A 92 12.53 15.31 -11.10
N ASP A 93 13.30 15.72 -10.10
CA ASP A 93 13.29 15.09 -8.76
C ASP A 93 11.91 15.16 -8.09
N VAL A 94 11.19 16.26 -8.27
CA VAL A 94 9.81 16.42 -7.76
C VAL A 94 8.86 15.41 -8.41
N TYR A 95 8.91 15.25 -9.74
CA TYR A 95 8.12 14.25 -10.45
C TYR A 95 8.47 12.82 -10.03
N GLU A 96 9.76 12.48 -9.94
CA GLU A 96 10.19 11.14 -9.57
C GLU A 96 9.79 10.76 -8.14
N ARG A 97 9.87 11.72 -7.20
CA ARG A 97 9.35 11.53 -5.83
C ARG A 97 7.85 11.30 -5.83
N ALA A 98 7.08 12.09 -6.57
CA ALA A 98 5.63 11.93 -6.67
C ALA A 98 5.25 10.55 -7.21
N LEU A 99 5.92 10.10 -8.27
CA LEU A 99 5.69 8.80 -8.91
C LEU A 99 6.14 7.60 -8.06
N LYS A 100 7.07 7.79 -7.13
CA LYS A 100 7.41 6.76 -6.12
C LYS A 100 6.27 6.56 -5.12
N ILE A 101 5.55 7.62 -4.78
CA ILE A 101 4.40 7.58 -3.86
C ILE A 101 3.16 7.05 -4.60
N MET A 102 2.89 7.58 -5.79
CA MET A 102 1.70 7.30 -6.61
C MET A 102 2.09 6.77 -8.01
N PRO A 103 2.62 5.54 -8.11
CA PRO A 103 3.09 4.98 -9.38
C PRO A 103 1.97 4.77 -10.41
N GLY A 104 0.72 4.60 -9.97
CA GLY A 104 -0.45 4.43 -10.84
C GLY A 104 -1.15 5.73 -11.28
N SER A 105 -0.61 6.91 -10.94
CA SER A 105 -1.24 8.20 -11.27
C SER A 105 -1.12 8.53 -12.77
N VAL A 106 -2.26 8.53 -13.48
CA VAL A 106 -2.29 8.97 -14.88
C VAL A 106 -1.94 10.45 -15.01
N LEU A 107 -2.41 11.27 -14.06
CA LEU A 107 -2.20 12.71 -14.07
C LEU A 107 -0.70 13.05 -13.97
N LEU A 108 0.01 12.45 -13.01
CA LEU A 108 1.45 12.68 -12.82
C LEU A 108 2.28 12.19 -14.00
N TRP A 109 2.04 10.96 -14.48
CA TRP A 109 2.77 10.44 -15.63
C TRP A 109 2.57 11.28 -16.89
N THR A 110 1.33 11.69 -17.17
CA THR A 110 1.02 12.53 -18.34
C THR A 110 1.68 13.90 -18.24
N SER A 111 1.65 14.53 -17.05
CA SER A 111 2.34 15.80 -16.81
C SER A 111 3.86 15.65 -16.92
N TYR A 112 4.42 14.55 -16.41
CA TYR A 112 5.85 14.30 -16.44
C TYR A 112 6.38 14.15 -17.86
N VAL A 113 5.74 13.33 -18.71
CA VAL A 113 6.19 13.17 -20.11
C VAL A 113 6.00 14.47 -20.91
N ARG A 114 4.98 15.27 -20.62
CA ARG A 114 4.80 16.62 -21.20
C ARG A 114 5.93 17.56 -20.78
N PHE A 115 6.31 17.55 -19.50
CA PHE A 115 7.47 18.30 -19.02
C PHE A 115 8.76 17.86 -19.70
N LEU A 116 9.01 16.55 -19.81
CA LEU A 116 10.23 16.02 -20.42
C LEU A 116 10.36 16.42 -21.91
N LYS A 117 9.24 16.49 -22.65
CA LYS A 117 9.19 17.03 -24.03
C LYS A 117 9.68 18.48 -24.14
N LEU A 118 9.67 19.24 -23.05
CA LEU A 118 10.13 20.63 -22.98
C LEU A 118 11.58 20.77 -22.49
N THR A 119 12.26 19.67 -22.20
CA THR A 119 13.66 19.64 -21.76
C THR A 119 14.58 19.19 -22.90
N ASP A 120 15.90 19.28 -22.69
CA ASP A 120 16.91 18.84 -23.66
C ASP A 120 17.15 17.32 -23.65
N LEU A 121 16.15 16.53 -23.24
CA LEU A 121 16.25 15.06 -23.17
C LEU A 121 16.30 14.47 -24.58
N ASP A 122 17.17 13.48 -24.78
CA ASP A 122 17.27 12.77 -26.06
C ASP A 122 15.98 12.02 -26.40
N ILE A 123 15.69 11.88 -27.70
CA ILE A 123 14.45 11.27 -28.21
C ILE A 123 14.33 9.81 -27.76
N ASP A 124 15.42 9.03 -27.74
CA ASP A 124 15.37 7.64 -27.31
C ASP A 124 15.13 7.52 -25.79
N ASP A 125 15.72 8.41 -24.99
CA ASP A 125 15.50 8.49 -23.54
C ASP A 125 14.07 8.94 -23.22
N LEU A 126 13.54 9.93 -23.96
CA LEU A 126 12.15 10.36 -23.83
C LEU A 126 11.17 9.24 -24.18
N ARG A 127 11.44 8.48 -25.26
CA ARG A 127 10.64 7.29 -25.59
C ARG A 127 10.70 6.25 -24.46
N ALA A 128 11.86 6.05 -23.83
CA ALA A 128 11.98 5.13 -22.71
C ALA A 128 11.09 5.57 -21.51
N GLN A 129 10.95 6.88 -21.28
CA GLN A 129 10.01 7.39 -20.26
C GLN A 129 8.54 7.17 -20.65
N PHE A 130 8.18 7.33 -21.92
CA PHE A 130 6.85 6.95 -22.41
C PHE A 130 6.57 5.45 -22.21
N GLU A 131 7.54 4.57 -22.49
CA GLU A 131 7.38 3.14 -22.24
C GLU A 131 7.26 2.80 -20.75
N LYS A 132 8.02 3.48 -19.89
CA LYS A 132 7.91 3.35 -18.43
C LYS A 132 6.52 3.75 -17.95
N ALA A 133 5.99 4.87 -18.43
CA ALA A 133 4.63 5.31 -18.16
C ALA A 133 3.60 4.29 -18.69
N ARG A 134 3.76 3.79 -19.92
CA ARG A 134 2.86 2.79 -20.50
C ARG A 134 2.78 1.51 -19.66
N LEU A 135 3.90 1.06 -19.10
CA LEU A 135 3.91 -0.11 -18.20
C LEU A 135 3.22 0.16 -16.86
N ALA A 136 3.30 1.38 -16.34
CA ALA A 136 2.71 1.75 -15.06
C ALA A 136 1.21 2.04 -15.14
N ILE A 137 0.75 2.74 -16.19
CA ILE A 137 -0.62 3.26 -16.28
C ILE A 137 -1.38 2.87 -17.55
N GLY A 138 -0.78 2.07 -18.44
CA GLY A 138 -1.35 1.79 -19.76
C GLY A 138 -2.73 1.14 -19.72
N PHE A 139 -3.02 0.33 -18.70
CA PHE A 139 -4.31 -0.35 -18.53
C PHE A 139 -5.34 0.44 -17.72
N HIS A 140 -5.03 1.69 -17.35
CA HIS A 140 -5.97 2.55 -16.64
C HIS A 140 -7.13 2.95 -17.55
N PHE A 141 -8.37 2.82 -17.08
CA PHE A 141 -9.58 3.09 -17.89
C PHE A 141 -9.58 4.49 -18.55
N HIS A 142 -9.01 5.49 -17.85
CA HIS A 142 -8.87 6.87 -18.35
C HIS A 142 -7.47 7.24 -18.90
N SER A 143 -6.56 6.31 -19.23
CA SER A 143 -5.21 6.64 -19.77
C SER A 143 -5.18 7.19 -21.21
N HIS A 144 -6.33 7.55 -21.78
CA HIS A 144 -6.43 7.99 -23.16
C HIS A 144 -5.64 9.29 -23.44
N GLU A 145 -5.58 10.23 -22.50
CA GLU A 145 -4.79 11.45 -22.68
C GLU A 145 -3.29 11.16 -22.79
N PHE A 146 -2.79 10.25 -21.95
CA PHE A 146 -1.41 9.77 -22.02
C PHE A 146 -1.10 9.15 -23.40
N TYR A 147 -2.00 8.30 -23.91
CA TYR A 147 -1.81 7.67 -25.21
C TYR A 147 -1.90 8.63 -26.38
N ASP A 148 -2.73 9.68 -26.28
CA ASP A 148 -2.77 10.73 -27.30
C ASP A 148 -1.42 11.45 -27.38
N GLU A 149 -0.83 11.81 -26.24
CA GLU A 149 0.52 12.39 -26.17
C GLU A 149 1.58 11.43 -26.73
N TYR A 150 1.48 10.14 -26.41
CA TYR A 150 2.48 9.17 -26.87
C TYR A 150 2.38 8.93 -28.39
N LEU A 151 1.18 8.76 -28.92
CA LEU A 151 0.95 8.64 -30.36
C LEU A 151 1.41 9.90 -31.11
N GLN A 152 1.14 11.10 -30.55
CA GLN A 152 1.62 12.35 -31.11
C GLN A 152 3.15 12.41 -31.13
N PHE A 153 3.82 12.07 -30.03
CA PHE A 153 5.28 12.00 -29.95
C PHE A 153 5.89 11.07 -31.01
N LEU A 154 5.34 9.86 -31.17
CA LEU A 154 5.82 8.90 -32.17
C LEU A 154 5.65 9.44 -33.59
N LYS A 155 4.55 10.16 -33.85
CA LYS A 155 4.27 10.77 -35.15
C LYS A 155 5.19 11.96 -35.45
N GLU A 156 5.45 12.82 -34.47
CA GLU A 156 6.34 13.98 -34.58
C GLU A 156 7.81 13.58 -34.82
N ASN A 157 8.21 12.38 -34.39
CA ASN A 157 9.57 11.85 -34.53
C ASN A 157 9.69 10.77 -35.61
N ASP A 158 8.74 10.69 -36.55
CA ASP A 158 8.73 9.76 -37.69
C ASP A 158 8.85 8.26 -37.32
N MET A 159 8.47 7.89 -36.09
CA MET A 159 8.49 6.52 -35.55
C MET A 159 7.27 5.71 -36.00
N THR A 160 7.15 5.55 -37.33
CA THR A 160 5.97 4.98 -38.00
C THR A 160 5.65 3.55 -37.54
N ARG A 161 6.68 2.72 -37.35
CA ARG A 161 6.48 1.32 -36.97
C ARG A 161 5.91 1.21 -35.55
N GLU A 162 6.51 1.96 -34.63
CA GLU A 162 6.14 2.03 -33.22
C GLU A 162 4.73 2.60 -33.08
N TYR A 163 4.40 3.65 -33.85
CA TYR A 163 3.06 4.23 -33.92
C TYR A 163 2.01 3.19 -34.32
N HIS A 164 2.24 2.44 -35.42
CA HIS A 164 1.31 1.40 -35.87
C HIS A 164 1.15 0.27 -34.85
N TYR A 165 2.25 -0.14 -34.21
CA TYR A 165 2.23 -1.17 -33.18
C TYR A 165 1.43 -0.72 -31.97
N LEU A 166 1.69 0.49 -31.46
CA LEU A 166 0.97 1.04 -30.33
C LEU A 166 -0.53 1.16 -30.63
N LEU A 167 -0.90 1.70 -31.80
CA LEU A 167 -2.30 1.83 -32.21
C LEU A 167 -3.00 0.46 -32.30
N ARG A 168 -2.30 -0.58 -32.76
CA ARG A 168 -2.82 -1.96 -32.78
C ARG A 168 -3.09 -2.49 -31.37
N VAL A 169 -2.21 -2.19 -30.41
CA VAL A 169 -2.39 -2.56 -29.00
C VAL A 169 -3.60 -1.84 -28.39
N LEU A 170 -3.75 -0.54 -28.67
CA LEU A 170 -4.80 0.30 -28.08
C LEU A 170 -6.22 -0.18 -28.40
N ILE A 171 -6.46 -0.78 -29.57
CA ILE A 171 -7.79 -1.27 -29.93
C ILE A 171 -8.21 -2.52 -29.13
N GLU A 172 -7.29 -3.13 -28.38
CA GLU A 172 -7.55 -4.26 -27.47
C GLU A 172 -7.70 -3.84 -26.00
N ILE A 173 -7.30 -2.61 -25.65
CA ILE A 173 -7.40 -2.10 -24.28
C ILE A 173 -8.78 -1.46 -24.07
N PRO A 174 -9.53 -1.85 -23.02
CA PRO A 174 -10.85 -1.31 -22.75
C PRO A 174 -10.77 0.09 -22.12
N LEU A 175 -10.33 1.08 -22.89
CA LEU A 175 -10.27 2.49 -22.49
C LEU A 175 -11.63 3.17 -22.58
N TYR A 176 -11.84 4.24 -21.79
CA TYR A 176 -13.05 5.06 -21.86
C TYR A 176 -13.30 5.61 -23.28
N HIS A 177 -12.26 6.18 -23.89
CA HIS A 177 -12.29 6.67 -25.27
C HIS A 177 -11.68 5.67 -26.27
N TYR A 178 -11.99 4.37 -26.15
CA TYR A 178 -11.46 3.35 -27.05
C TYR A 178 -11.85 3.54 -28.53
N SER A 179 -13.02 4.11 -28.82
CA SER A 179 -13.57 4.21 -30.18
C SER A 179 -12.69 5.01 -31.13
N LYS A 180 -12.07 6.10 -30.66
CA LYS A 180 -11.22 6.96 -31.48
C LYS A 180 -9.97 6.22 -32.01
N TYR A 181 -9.38 5.33 -31.20
CA TYR A 181 -8.24 4.52 -31.62
C TYR A 181 -8.64 3.47 -32.65
N PHE A 182 -9.86 2.93 -32.53
CA PHE A 182 -10.38 2.00 -33.53
C PHE A 182 -10.67 2.68 -34.87
N GLU A 183 -11.22 3.90 -34.84
CA GLU A 183 -11.43 4.71 -36.04
C GLU A 183 -10.10 5.04 -36.73
N GLU A 184 -9.09 5.45 -35.96
CA GLU A 184 -7.75 5.74 -36.50
C GLU A 184 -7.07 4.47 -37.04
N TYR A 185 -7.19 3.32 -36.37
CA TYR A 185 -6.63 2.06 -36.85
C TYR A 185 -7.33 1.56 -38.12
N THR A 186 -8.65 1.76 -38.21
CA THR A 186 -9.42 1.44 -39.42
C THR A 186 -8.98 2.30 -40.59
N ARG A 187 -8.81 3.61 -40.36
CA ARG A 187 -8.28 4.55 -41.36
C ARG A 187 -6.88 4.12 -41.81
N LEU A 188 -6.02 3.74 -40.88
CA LEU A 188 -4.68 3.23 -41.17
C LEU A 188 -4.72 2.02 -42.11
N ILE A 189 -5.60 1.03 -41.86
CA ILE A 189 -5.78 -0.13 -42.75
C ILE A 189 -6.24 0.33 -44.13
N GLU A 190 -7.20 1.24 -44.20
CA GLU A 190 -7.77 1.72 -45.47
C GLU A 190 -6.74 2.44 -46.35
N THR A 191 -5.86 3.24 -45.74
CA THR A 191 -4.82 4.00 -46.42
C THR A 191 -3.46 3.30 -46.47
N SER A 192 -3.31 2.12 -45.87
CA SER A 192 -2.03 1.41 -45.71
C SER A 192 -1.32 1.10 -47.02
N ASP A 193 -0.05 1.46 -47.17
CA ASP A 193 0.78 1.00 -48.28
C ASP A 193 1.34 -0.43 -48.04
N MET A 194 2.12 -0.95 -49.00
CA MET A 194 2.72 -2.29 -48.91
C MET A 194 3.70 -2.42 -47.73
N ARG A 195 4.32 -1.32 -47.29
CA ARG A 195 5.21 -1.32 -46.12
C ARG A 195 4.39 -1.42 -44.84
N THR A 196 3.33 -0.62 -44.73
CA THR A 196 2.46 -0.51 -43.56
C THR A 196 1.66 -1.78 -43.33
N ILE A 197 1.09 -2.37 -44.39
CA ILE A 197 0.28 -3.59 -44.28
C ILE A 197 1.08 -4.77 -43.70
N LYS A 198 2.38 -4.82 -43.97
CA LYS A 198 3.29 -5.86 -43.45
C LYS A 198 3.52 -5.75 -41.93
N TYR A 199 3.22 -4.60 -41.32
CA TYR A 199 3.21 -4.45 -39.87
C TYR A 199 1.88 -4.91 -39.24
N ILE A 200 0.82 -5.03 -40.04
CA ILE A 200 -0.54 -5.37 -39.57
C ILE A 200 -0.78 -6.88 -39.62
N ILE A 201 -0.29 -7.56 -40.66
CA ILE A 201 -0.42 -9.01 -40.83
C ILE A 201 0.95 -9.64 -41.09
N SER A 202 1.24 -10.76 -40.42
CA SER A 202 2.47 -11.50 -40.61
C SER A 202 2.44 -12.34 -41.90
N SER A 203 3.60 -12.82 -42.35
CA SER A 203 3.68 -13.71 -43.50
C SER A 203 3.00 -15.05 -43.23
N GLU A 204 3.04 -15.52 -41.99
CA GLU A 204 2.38 -16.75 -41.54
C GLU A 204 0.86 -16.62 -41.58
N ASP A 205 0.30 -15.52 -41.06
CA ASP A 205 -1.14 -15.23 -41.08
C ASP A 205 -1.66 -15.03 -42.51
N LEU A 206 -0.82 -14.49 -43.41
CA LEU A 206 -1.14 -14.35 -44.83
C LEU A 206 -1.12 -15.71 -45.53
N ALA A 207 -0.14 -16.56 -45.23
CA ALA A 207 -0.05 -17.92 -45.77
C ALA A 207 -1.23 -18.81 -45.31
N ALA A 208 -1.74 -18.60 -44.09
CA ALA A 208 -2.96 -19.26 -43.62
C ALA A 208 -4.21 -18.92 -44.47
N GLN A 209 -4.16 -17.83 -45.23
CA GLN A 209 -5.20 -17.45 -46.20
C GLN A 209 -4.86 -17.91 -47.63
N ASN A 210 -3.86 -18.78 -47.81
CA ASN A 210 -3.32 -19.23 -49.09
C ASN A 210 -2.82 -18.07 -49.98
N LEU A 211 -2.26 -17.03 -49.36
CA LEU A 211 -1.72 -15.85 -50.04
C LEU A 211 -0.25 -15.63 -49.68
N THR A 212 0.53 -15.06 -50.61
CA THR A 212 1.90 -14.64 -50.37
C THR A 212 2.10 -13.15 -50.69
N TRP A 213 3.14 -12.53 -50.14
CA TRP A 213 3.44 -11.12 -50.48
C TRP A 213 3.63 -10.86 -51.98
N PRO A 214 4.30 -11.74 -52.76
CA PRO A 214 4.32 -11.63 -54.23
C PRO A 214 2.93 -11.60 -54.87
N ASP A 215 1.98 -12.39 -54.37
CA ASP A 215 0.60 -12.42 -54.89
C ASP A 215 -0.11 -11.09 -54.66
N ILE A 216 0.04 -10.52 -53.46
CA ILE A 216 -0.58 -9.24 -53.08
C ILE A 216 0.07 -8.08 -53.84
N ASN A 217 1.40 -8.11 -54.02
CA ASN A 217 2.14 -7.02 -54.65
C ASN A 217 1.88 -6.91 -56.16
N ARG A 218 1.54 -8.02 -56.83
CA ARG A 218 1.25 -8.04 -58.27
C ARG A 218 -0.19 -7.67 -58.61
N ASP A 219 -1.12 -7.78 -57.66
CA ASP A 219 -2.54 -7.61 -57.91
C ASP A 219 -3.16 -6.58 -56.96
N THR A 220 -3.42 -5.38 -57.49
CA THR A 220 -4.06 -4.28 -56.76
C THR A 220 -5.45 -4.64 -56.25
N LYS A 221 -6.18 -5.52 -56.94
CA LYS A 221 -7.51 -5.99 -56.49
C LYS A 221 -7.36 -6.85 -55.24
N ARG A 222 -6.44 -7.82 -55.24
CA ARG A 222 -6.12 -8.64 -54.05
C ARG A 222 -5.66 -7.78 -52.88
N PHE A 223 -4.87 -6.73 -53.12
CA PHE A 223 -4.46 -5.84 -52.05
C PHE A 223 -5.64 -5.07 -51.43
N LYS A 224 -6.60 -4.60 -52.24
CA LYS A 224 -7.85 -3.99 -51.74
C LYS A 224 -8.69 -5.02 -50.96
N GLU A 225 -8.81 -6.23 -51.46
CA GLU A 225 -9.54 -7.32 -50.79
C GLU A 225 -8.91 -7.67 -49.42
N LEU A 226 -7.57 -7.73 -49.34
CA LEU A 226 -6.85 -7.95 -48.08
C LEU A 226 -7.18 -6.86 -47.04
N ARG A 227 -7.20 -5.58 -47.43
CA ARG A 227 -7.59 -4.49 -46.53
C ARG A 227 -9.02 -4.66 -46.00
N VAL A 228 -9.96 -5.07 -46.85
CA VAL A 228 -11.35 -5.36 -46.44
C VAL A 228 -11.42 -6.52 -45.45
N VAL A 229 -10.68 -7.60 -45.70
CA VAL A 229 -10.61 -8.77 -44.79
C VAL A 229 -10.05 -8.36 -43.43
N LEU A 230 -8.95 -7.62 -43.41
CA LEU A 230 -8.33 -7.14 -42.17
C LEU A 230 -9.28 -6.21 -41.40
N ARG A 231 -9.93 -5.26 -42.09
CA ARG A 231 -10.94 -4.40 -41.46
C ARG A 231 -12.04 -5.21 -40.80
N LYS A 232 -12.55 -6.25 -41.47
CA LYS A 232 -13.55 -7.15 -40.91
C LYS A 232 -13.03 -7.90 -39.67
N ARG A 233 -11.80 -8.43 -39.71
CA ARG A 233 -11.17 -9.11 -38.57
C ARG A 233 -11.08 -8.21 -37.33
N PHE A 234 -10.74 -6.94 -37.51
CA PHE A 234 -10.62 -6.02 -36.37
C PHE A 234 -11.96 -5.45 -35.88
N ILE A 235 -13.04 -5.52 -36.68
CA ILE A 235 -14.40 -5.23 -36.17
C ILE A 235 -14.77 -6.19 -35.03
N ASP A 236 -14.42 -7.48 -35.11
CA ASP A 236 -14.68 -8.45 -34.04
C ASP A 236 -13.90 -8.10 -32.75
N VAL A 237 -12.67 -7.59 -32.90
CA VAL A 237 -11.87 -7.05 -31.78
C VAL A 237 -12.58 -5.84 -31.17
N TYR A 238 -13.06 -4.90 -31.99
CA TYR A 238 -13.81 -3.74 -31.51
C TYR A 238 -15.06 -4.13 -30.72
N ILE A 239 -15.85 -5.09 -31.22
CA ILE A 239 -17.05 -5.57 -30.52
C ILE A 239 -16.67 -6.16 -29.15
N THR A 240 -15.57 -6.90 -29.09
CA THR A 240 -15.06 -7.48 -27.84
C THR A 240 -14.60 -6.39 -26.87
N THR A 241 -13.79 -5.44 -27.32
CA THR A 241 -13.33 -4.30 -26.51
C THR A 241 -14.51 -3.45 -26.04
N GLN A 242 -15.48 -3.17 -26.90
CA GLN A 242 -16.72 -2.46 -26.57
C GLN A 242 -17.51 -3.18 -25.47
N PHE A 243 -17.64 -4.50 -25.56
CA PHE A 243 -18.30 -5.28 -24.51
C PHE A 243 -17.57 -5.18 -23.17
N ASN A 244 -16.25 -5.30 -23.17
CA ASN A 244 -15.43 -5.14 -21.95
C ASN A 244 -15.57 -3.72 -21.36
N VAL A 245 -15.51 -2.68 -22.19
CA VAL A 245 -15.73 -1.28 -21.77
C VAL A 245 -17.11 -1.12 -21.16
N TYR A 246 -18.15 -1.68 -21.79
CA TYR A 246 -19.52 -1.64 -21.25
C TYR A 246 -19.63 -2.30 -19.88
N GLN A 247 -18.93 -3.41 -19.64
CA GLN A 247 -18.90 -4.08 -18.34
C GLN A 247 -18.20 -3.21 -17.29
N LEU A 248 -17.01 -2.70 -17.58
CA LEU A 248 -16.26 -1.81 -16.67
C LEU A 248 -17.05 -0.53 -16.37
N TRP A 249 -17.71 0.04 -17.38
CA TRP A 249 -18.51 1.26 -17.26
C TRP A 249 -19.61 1.15 -16.19
N GLN A 250 -20.19 -0.04 -15.96
CA GLN A 250 -21.20 -0.22 -14.91
C GLN A 250 -20.64 0.07 -13.50
N PHE A 251 -19.34 -0.08 -13.32
CA PHE A 251 -18.61 0.23 -12.09
C PHE A 251 -18.07 1.66 -12.13
N GLU A 252 -17.39 2.04 -13.21
CA GLU A 252 -16.78 3.37 -13.37
C GLU A 252 -17.78 4.51 -13.17
N LYS A 253 -19.01 4.38 -13.69
CA LYS A 253 -20.06 5.40 -13.53
C LYS A 253 -20.55 5.61 -12.08
N ARG A 254 -20.24 4.67 -11.18
CA ARG A 254 -20.61 4.75 -9.75
C ARG A 254 -19.54 5.42 -8.90
N LEU A 255 -18.33 5.60 -9.45
CA LEU A 255 -17.24 6.29 -8.78
C LEU A 255 -17.44 7.80 -8.93
N SER A 256 -17.42 8.54 -7.82
CA SER A 256 -17.61 10.00 -7.82
C SER A 256 -16.33 10.78 -7.51
N SER A 257 -15.35 10.15 -6.86
CA SER A 257 -14.07 10.76 -6.49
C SER A 257 -12.93 10.09 -7.24
N PHE A 258 -12.08 10.89 -7.89
CA PHE A 258 -10.97 10.42 -8.74
C PHE A 258 -9.59 10.87 -8.26
N PHE A 259 -9.55 11.75 -7.27
CA PHE A 259 -8.34 12.31 -6.68
C PHE A 259 -8.45 12.25 -5.15
N PHE A 260 -7.32 12.31 -4.47
CA PHE A 260 -7.29 12.34 -3.02
C PHE A 260 -7.90 13.65 -2.49
N THR A 261 -8.70 13.54 -1.43
CA THR A 261 -9.16 14.68 -0.65
C THR A 261 -9.14 14.26 0.82
N PRO A 262 -8.70 15.12 1.76
CA PRO A 262 -8.66 14.79 3.19
C PRO A 262 -10.05 14.75 3.86
N VAL A 263 -11.11 14.56 3.06
CA VAL A 263 -12.50 14.46 3.51
C VAL A 263 -12.89 12.99 3.53
N GLU A 264 -13.64 12.58 4.55
CA GLU A 264 -14.16 11.22 4.62
C GLU A 264 -15.06 10.90 3.43
N LEU A 265 -14.78 9.76 2.78
CA LEU A 265 -15.58 9.22 1.70
C LEU A 265 -16.94 8.75 2.20
N LYS A 266 -17.94 8.86 1.33
CA LYS A 266 -19.26 8.30 1.61
C LYS A 266 -19.19 6.78 1.60
N ARG A 267 -20.03 6.14 2.41
CA ARG A 267 -20.13 4.67 2.45
C ARG A 267 -20.40 4.07 1.06
N SER A 268 -21.24 4.71 0.26
CA SER A 268 -21.53 4.30 -1.12
C SER A 268 -20.32 4.32 -2.04
N GLU A 269 -19.36 5.22 -1.83
CA GLU A 269 -18.12 5.27 -2.62
C GLU A 269 -17.18 4.14 -2.22
N ILE A 270 -17.07 3.85 -0.92
CA ILE A 270 -16.29 2.72 -0.39
C ILE A 270 -16.86 1.41 -0.95
N ASP A 271 -18.17 1.22 -0.87
CA ASP A 271 -18.83 0.01 -1.39
C ASP A 271 -18.73 -0.09 -2.93
N ALA A 272 -18.71 1.05 -3.65
CA ALA A 272 -18.53 1.06 -5.10
C ALA A 272 -17.12 0.62 -5.52
N TRP A 273 -16.07 1.10 -4.83
CA TRP A 273 -14.70 0.65 -5.06
C TRP A 273 -14.52 -0.83 -4.73
N ASP A 274 -15.04 -1.28 -3.58
CA ASP A 274 -14.94 -2.67 -3.17
C ASP A 274 -15.61 -3.60 -4.18
N ALA A 275 -16.84 -3.27 -4.61
CA ALA A 275 -17.55 -4.02 -5.65
C ALA A 275 -16.81 -4.03 -7.00
N TYR A 276 -16.10 -2.95 -7.34
CA TYR A 276 -15.33 -2.89 -8.58
C TYR A 276 -14.11 -3.81 -8.53
N LEU A 277 -13.34 -3.76 -7.44
CA LEU A 277 -12.18 -4.62 -7.24
C LEU A 277 -12.59 -6.10 -7.19
N GLU A 278 -13.66 -6.43 -6.46
CA GLU A 278 -14.20 -7.79 -6.41
C GLU A 278 -14.64 -8.30 -7.78
N TYR A 279 -15.28 -7.45 -8.59
CA TYR A 279 -15.65 -7.82 -9.95
C TYR A 279 -14.43 -8.18 -10.80
N LEU A 280 -13.37 -7.37 -10.74
CA LEU A 280 -12.15 -7.60 -11.51
C LEU A 280 -11.45 -8.89 -11.06
N GLU A 281 -11.29 -9.11 -9.75
CA GLU A 281 -10.69 -10.33 -9.20
C GLU A 281 -11.50 -11.57 -9.57
N ASN A 282 -12.82 -11.57 -9.34
CA ASN A 282 -13.67 -12.71 -9.64
C ASN A 282 -13.72 -13.02 -11.14
N THR A 283 -13.68 -12.00 -11.99
CA THR A 283 -13.65 -12.20 -13.44
C THR A 283 -12.33 -12.83 -13.89
N ASN A 284 -11.21 -12.45 -13.29
CA ASN A 284 -9.91 -13.07 -13.57
C ASN A 284 -9.89 -14.53 -13.10
N LEU A 285 -10.43 -14.82 -11.90
CA LEU A 285 -10.55 -16.20 -11.39
C LEU A 285 -11.42 -17.10 -12.30
N LYS A 286 -12.58 -16.60 -12.77
CA LYS A 286 -13.51 -17.36 -13.61
C LYS A 286 -12.98 -17.68 -15.00
N LYS A 287 -12.12 -16.82 -15.56
CA LYS A 287 -11.46 -17.09 -16.85
C LYS A 287 -10.45 -18.22 -16.76
N GLY A 288 -10.19 -18.74 -15.54
CA GLY A 288 -9.17 -19.74 -15.26
C GLY A 288 -7.79 -19.17 -15.51
N HIS A 289 -6.75 -19.85 -15.02
CA HIS A 289 -5.42 -19.66 -15.60
C HIS A 289 -5.52 -20.12 -17.05
N THR A 290 -5.88 -19.22 -17.97
CA THR A 290 -5.71 -19.47 -19.39
C THR A 290 -4.27 -19.92 -19.56
N LYS A 291 -4.02 -21.04 -20.25
CA LYS A 291 -2.64 -21.48 -20.53
C LYS A 291 -1.82 -20.40 -21.26
N ASP A 292 -2.51 -19.40 -21.80
CA ASP A 292 -1.93 -18.18 -22.32
C ASP A 292 -1.46 -17.24 -21.19
N ALA A 293 -0.14 -17.25 -20.97
CA ALA A 293 0.53 -16.39 -20.01
C ALA A 293 0.41 -14.89 -20.33
N VAL A 294 0.15 -14.51 -21.59
CA VAL A 294 0.03 -13.11 -22.00
C VAL A 294 -1.31 -12.54 -21.51
N ILE A 295 -2.40 -13.27 -21.71
CA ILE A 295 -3.74 -12.86 -21.28
C ILE A 295 -3.79 -12.72 -19.75
N SER A 296 -3.15 -13.66 -19.02
CA SER A 296 -3.05 -13.58 -17.56
C SER A 296 -2.34 -12.29 -17.11
N ARG A 297 -1.21 -11.92 -17.73
CA ARG A 297 -0.48 -10.70 -17.38
C ARG A 297 -1.30 -9.43 -17.63
N ILE A 298 -2.05 -9.38 -18.73
CA ILE A 298 -2.90 -8.22 -19.04
C ILE A 298 -4.00 -8.07 -17.98
N ASN A 299 -4.66 -9.16 -17.60
CA ASN A 299 -5.69 -9.12 -16.55
C ASN A 299 -5.09 -8.68 -15.21
N ASP A 300 -3.91 -9.19 -14.86
CA ASP A 300 -3.21 -8.80 -13.63
C ASP A 300 -2.88 -7.31 -13.64
N SER A 301 -2.42 -6.76 -14.77
CA SER A 301 -2.14 -5.33 -14.90
C SER A 301 -3.39 -4.47 -14.78
N ILE A 302 -4.54 -4.91 -15.30
CA ILE A 302 -5.82 -4.20 -15.13
C ILE A 302 -6.20 -4.14 -13.64
N ILE A 303 -6.03 -5.25 -12.91
CA ILE A 303 -6.33 -5.31 -11.48
C ILE A 303 -5.35 -4.44 -10.67
N GLU A 304 -4.04 -4.57 -10.91
CA GLU A 304 -3.01 -3.77 -10.23
C GLU A 304 -3.27 -2.26 -10.42
N VAL A 305 -3.57 -1.83 -11.65
CA VAL A 305 -3.91 -0.42 -11.93
C VAL A 305 -5.20 0.02 -11.23
N ALA A 306 -6.23 -0.82 -11.19
CA ALA A 306 -7.46 -0.52 -10.47
C ALA A 306 -7.22 -0.35 -8.96
N TYR A 307 -6.36 -1.18 -8.38
CA TYR A 307 -5.92 -1.05 -6.99
C TYR A 307 -5.14 0.25 -6.75
N GLU A 308 -4.11 0.55 -7.55
CA GLU A 308 -3.35 1.80 -7.40
C GLU A 308 -4.27 3.02 -7.48
N ARG A 309 -5.26 3.00 -8.37
CA ARG A 309 -6.24 4.07 -8.51
C ARG A 309 -7.19 4.17 -7.31
N CYS A 310 -7.65 3.02 -6.80
CA CYS A 310 -8.44 2.97 -5.57
C CYS A 310 -7.67 3.58 -4.41
N LEU A 311 -6.40 3.21 -4.24
CA LEU A 311 -5.57 3.63 -3.10
C LEU A 311 -5.27 5.13 -3.07
N ILE A 312 -5.31 5.84 -4.20
CA ILE A 312 -5.23 7.31 -4.21
C ILE A 312 -6.44 7.90 -3.47
N VAL A 313 -7.64 7.45 -3.80
CA VAL A 313 -8.90 8.00 -3.24
C VAL A 313 -9.14 7.46 -1.83
N THR A 314 -8.82 6.19 -1.59
CA THR A 314 -9.09 5.47 -0.33
C THR A 314 -7.88 5.37 0.56
N ALA A 315 -6.91 6.28 0.46
CA ALA A 315 -5.62 6.14 1.13
C ALA A 315 -5.69 6.03 2.65
N LEU A 316 -6.67 6.70 3.27
CA LEU A 316 -6.89 6.67 4.73
C LEU A 316 -7.71 5.46 5.19
N TYR A 317 -8.06 4.54 4.27
CA TYR A 317 -8.92 3.39 4.51
C TYR A 317 -8.08 2.09 4.49
N PRO A 318 -7.72 1.55 5.67
CA PRO A 318 -6.72 0.49 5.80
C PRO A 318 -7.10 -0.81 5.11
N GLN A 319 -8.41 -1.07 4.97
CA GLN A 319 -8.92 -2.28 4.37
C GLN A 319 -8.50 -2.44 2.92
N PHE A 320 -8.35 -1.35 2.15
CA PHE A 320 -7.95 -1.43 0.74
C PHE A 320 -6.45 -1.73 0.59
N TRP A 321 -5.61 -1.18 1.48
CA TRP A 321 -4.18 -1.51 1.53
C TRP A 321 -3.95 -2.97 1.86
N VAL A 322 -4.66 -3.49 2.88
CA VAL A 322 -4.59 -4.90 3.26
C VAL A 322 -5.11 -5.79 2.13
N LYS A 323 -6.25 -5.43 1.51
CA LYS A 323 -6.81 -6.19 0.38
C LYS A 323 -5.84 -6.27 -0.81
N TYR A 324 -5.18 -5.17 -1.16
CA TYR A 324 -4.20 -5.18 -2.25
C TYR A 324 -2.92 -5.97 -1.91
N SER A 325 -2.47 -5.87 -0.66
CA SER A 325 -1.36 -6.70 -0.15
C SER A 325 -1.70 -8.18 -0.23
N ASP A 326 -2.91 -8.57 0.20
CA ASP A 326 -3.42 -9.93 0.14
C ASP A 326 -3.56 -10.42 -1.31
N TYR A 327 -3.99 -9.56 -2.25
CA TYR A 327 -3.99 -9.88 -3.68
C TYR A 327 -2.60 -10.28 -4.16
N HIS A 328 -1.53 -9.53 -3.83
CA HIS A 328 -0.17 -9.92 -4.20
C HIS A 328 0.30 -11.19 -3.50
N LEU A 329 -0.01 -11.34 -2.21
CA LEU A 329 0.33 -12.53 -1.43
C LEU A 329 -0.31 -13.80 -2.04
N ASN A 330 -1.58 -13.74 -2.42
CA ASN A 330 -2.30 -14.85 -3.07
C ASN A 330 -1.70 -15.27 -4.42
N HIS A 331 -0.93 -14.37 -5.05
CA HIS A 331 -0.17 -14.64 -6.28
C HIS A 331 1.31 -14.95 -6.02
N ASN A 332 1.70 -15.25 -4.77
CA ASN A 332 3.07 -15.52 -4.34
C ASN A 332 4.06 -14.36 -4.64
N ARG A 333 3.58 -13.11 -4.63
CA ARG A 333 4.40 -11.90 -4.83
C ARG A 333 4.60 -11.17 -3.51
N ILE A 334 5.32 -11.81 -2.57
CA ILE A 334 5.49 -11.31 -1.19
C ILE A 334 6.16 -9.93 -1.15
N ASP A 335 7.19 -9.70 -1.97
CA ASP A 335 7.87 -8.40 -2.03
C ASP A 335 6.91 -7.26 -2.41
N LYS A 336 6.04 -7.48 -3.40
CA LYS A 336 5.01 -6.50 -3.77
C LYS A 336 4.00 -6.28 -2.64
N ALA A 337 3.61 -7.36 -1.95
CA ALA A 337 2.68 -7.28 -0.82
C ALA A 337 3.26 -6.43 0.33
N ILE A 338 4.56 -6.54 0.58
CA ILE A 338 5.33 -5.73 1.53
C ILE A 338 5.39 -4.27 1.07
N ASP A 339 5.75 -4.01 -0.19
CA ASP A 339 5.86 -2.65 -0.74
C ASP A 339 4.54 -1.87 -0.63
N VAL A 340 3.40 -2.55 -0.86
CA VAL A 340 2.07 -1.98 -0.67
C VAL A 340 1.85 -1.56 0.79
N LEU A 341 2.17 -2.41 1.76
CA LEU A 341 1.99 -2.08 3.17
C LEU A 341 2.99 -1.04 3.68
N LYS A 342 4.23 -1.01 3.16
CA LYS A 342 5.19 0.06 3.47
C LYS A 342 4.63 1.43 3.07
N ARG A 343 4.04 1.55 1.88
CA ARG A 343 3.33 2.77 1.46
C ARG A 343 2.11 3.06 2.34
N GLY A 344 1.26 2.05 2.59
CA GLY A 344 0.06 2.23 3.40
C GLY A 344 0.36 2.70 4.82
N THR A 345 1.37 2.12 5.48
CA THR A 345 1.78 2.47 6.86
C THR A 345 2.43 3.85 6.97
N TYR A 346 3.04 4.36 5.89
CA TYR A 346 3.53 5.73 5.81
C TYR A 346 2.38 6.74 5.67
N LEU A 347 1.34 6.40 4.90
CA LEU A 347 0.21 7.29 4.60
C LEU A 347 -0.90 7.30 5.67
N ASN A 348 -0.82 6.39 6.65
CA ASN A 348 -1.85 6.23 7.67
C ASN A 348 -1.30 6.46 9.08
N PRO A 349 -2.16 6.88 10.04
CA PRO A 349 -1.75 7.08 11.43
C PRO A 349 -1.11 5.83 12.04
N ILE A 350 -0.12 6.03 12.90
CA ILE A 350 0.57 4.95 13.61
C ILE A 350 -0.34 4.12 14.53
N THR A 351 -1.48 4.68 14.93
CA THR A 351 -2.53 4.02 15.73
C THR A 351 -3.27 2.95 14.94
N ASN A 352 -3.09 2.86 13.62
CA ASN A 352 -3.64 1.79 12.82
C ASN A 352 -2.78 0.52 12.94
N LEU A 353 -3.12 -0.28 13.95
CA LEU A 353 -2.30 -1.42 14.34
C LEU A 353 -2.32 -2.57 13.32
N LYS A 354 -3.44 -2.73 12.61
CA LYS A 354 -3.66 -3.84 11.68
C LYS A 354 -2.63 -3.87 10.54
N MET A 355 -2.36 -2.72 9.92
CA MET A 355 -1.45 -2.69 8.76
C MET A 355 0.01 -2.91 9.16
N ARG A 356 0.46 -2.31 10.28
CA ARG A 356 1.82 -2.49 10.78
C ARG A 356 2.05 -3.92 11.26
N SER A 357 1.09 -4.50 11.97
CA SER A 357 1.14 -5.91 12.38
C SER A 357 1.24 -6.84 11.17
N ARG A 358 0.44 -6.59 10.11
CA ARG A 358 0.50 -7.36 8.86
C ARG A 358 1.84 -7.19 8.12
N LEU A 359 2.40 -5.98 8.10
CA LEU A 359 3.71 -5.72 7.50
C LEU A 359 4.82 -6.53 8.20
N ILE A 360 4.81 -6.53 9.54
CA ILE A 360 5.75 -7.33 10.35
C ILE A 360 5.59 -8.83 10.02
N ASP A 361 4.36 -9.34 9.93
CA ASP A 361 4.12 -10.75 9.56
C ASP A 361 4.68 -11.10 8.18
N LEU A 362 4.53 -10.20 7.21
CA LEU A 362 5.05 -10.42 5.86
C LEU A 362 6.57 -10.39 5.81
N GLU A 363 7.24 -9.53 6.57
CA GLU A 363 8.72 -9.52 6.65
C GLU A 363 9.25 -10.80 7.30
N VAL A 364 8.58 -11.32 8.34
CA VAL A 364 8.90 -12.65 8.90
C VAL A 364 8.67 -13.75 7.85
N LEU A 365 7.53 -13.72 7.15
CA LEU A 365 7.23 -14.70 6.09
C LEU A 365 8.22 -14.65 4.92
N ASN A 366 8.73 -13.45 4.60
CA ASN A 366 9.74 -13.24 3.57
C ASN A 366 11.17 -13.57 4.03
N ASN A 367 11.32 -14.22 5.20
CA ASN A 367 12.61 -14.62 5.77
C ASN A 367 13.54 -13.42 6.07
N HIS A 368 12.95 -12.29 6.49
CA HIS A 368 13.65 -11.08 6.95
C HIS A 368 13.25 -10.69 8.39
N PRO A 369 13.51 -11.56 9.38
CA PRO A 369 13.04 -11.33 10.76
C PRO A 369 13.75 -10.16 11.46
N GLU A 370 14.95 -9.78 11.02
CA GLU A 370 15.62 -8.56 11.51
C GLU A 370 14.89 -7.28 11.08
N ALA A 371 14.40 -7.22 9.82
CA ALA A 371 13.59 -6.10 9.35
C ALA A 371 12.25 -6.03 10.11
N ALA A 372 11.62 -7.19 10.34
CA ALA A 372 10.42 -7.28 11.17
C ALA A 372 10.66 -6.76 12.60
N LYS A 373 11.82 -7.08 13.17
CA LYS A 373 12.24 -6.62 14.51
C LYS A 373 12.47 -5.12 14.56
N GLU A 374 13.17 -4.55 13.58
CA GLU A 374 13.40 -3.10 13.48
C GLU A 374 12.08 -2.34 13.48
N ILE A 375 11.12 -2.77 12.64
CA ILE A 375 9.78 -2.18 12.57
C ILE A 375 9.05 -2.33 13.90
N ALA A 376 9.11 -3.49 14.54
CA ALA A 376 8.43 -3.74 15.82
C ALA A 376 9.01 -2.88 16.96
N VAL A 377 10.34 -2.73 17.04
CA VAL A 377 11.01 -1.91 18.05
C VAL A 377 10.67 -0.43 17.87
N GLU A 378 10.73 0.07 16.63
CA GLU A 378 10.30 1.44 16.32
C GLU A 378 8.85 1.65 16.76
N TRP A 379 7.97 0.68 16.46
CA TRP A 379 6.56 0.78 16.78
C TRP A 379 6.29 0.79 18.29
N VAL A 380 6.98 -0.05 19.08
CA VAL A 380 6.92 -0.01 20.55
C VAL A 380 7.41 1.34 21.08
N SER A 381 8.46 1.92 20.50
CA SER A 381 8.99 3.21 20.94
C SER A 381 7.98 4.36 20.73
N LEU A 382 7.17 4.27 19.69
CA LEU A 382 6.16 5.28 19.34
C LEU A 382 4.84 5.06 20.08
N LEU A 383 4.50 3.81 20.43
CA LEU A 383 3.30 3.43 21.20
C LEU A 383 3.68 2.60 22.44
N PRO A 384 4.42 3.15 23.41
CA PRO A 384 4.95 2.38 24.55
C PRO A 384 3.84 1.81 25.44
N ASN A 385 2.66 2.44 25.50
CA ASN A 385 1.57 1.97 26.35
C ASN A 385 0.65 0.95 25.65
N SER A 386 0.98 0.49 24.43
CA SER A 386 0.15 -0.48 23.71
C SER A 386 0.60 -1.92 23.97
N ILE A 387 -0.27 -2.69 24.61
CA ILE A 387 -0.05 -4.12 24.89
C ILE A 387 0.08 -4.91 23.58
N GLU A 388 -0.81 -4.67 22.61
CA GLU A 388 -0.80 -5.36 21.31
C GLU A 388 0.53 -5.16 20.56
N VAL A 389 1.06 -3.94 20.58
CA VAL A 389 2.34 -3.60 19.94
C VAL A 389 3.51 -4.31 20.62
N PHE A 390 3.51 -4.35 21.95
CA PHE A 390 4.54 -5.07 22.71
C PHE A 390 4.46 -6.59 22.49
N LEU A 391 3.26 -7.17 22.46
CA LEU A 391 3.06 -8.60 22.13
C LEU A 391 3.57 -8.92 20.73
N LYS A 392 3.36 -8.00 19.77
CA LYS A 392 3.91 -8.18 18.43
C LYS A 392 5.44 -8.22 18.45
N LEU A 393 6.10 -7.30 19.15
CA LEU A 393 7.56 -7.36 19.33
C LEU A 393 7.98 -8.68 19.98
N LEU A 394 7.31 -9.11 21.04
CA LEU A 394 7.61 -10.37 21.71
C LEU A 394 7.49 -11.58 20.77
N SER A 395 6.46 -11.59 19.91
CA SER A 395 6.28 -12.62 18.87
C SER A 395 7.46 -12.67 17.89
N VAL A 396 7.92 -11.51 17.42
CA VAL A 396 9.07 -11.42 16.51
C VAL A 396 10.35 -11.87 17.20
N GLU A 397 10.58 -11.42 18.44
CA GLU A 397 11.76 -11.80 19.24
C GLU A 397 11.79 -13.29 19.56
N SER A 398 10.63 -13.93 19.70
CA SER A 398 10.55 -15.38 19.89
C SER A 398 11.03 -16.15 18.65
N ILE A 399 10.75 -15.62 17.45
CA ILE A 399 11.13 -16.23 16.17
C ILE A 399 12.62 -15.97 15.86
N THR A 400 13.09 -14.73 16.04
CA THR A 400 14.49 -14.34 15.75
C THR A 400 15.50 -15.07 16.65
N PHE A 401 15.11 -15.41 17.88
CA PHE A 401 15.98 -16.12 18.80
C PHE A 401 16.28 -17.56 18.34
N ASP A 402 15.28 -18.23 17.76
CA ASP A 402 15.39 -19.63 17.33
C ASP A 402 16.35 -19.81 16.13
N GLU A 403 16.52 -18.79 15.28
CA GLU A 403 17.44 -18.84 14.13
C GLU A 403 18.92 -18.76 14.54
N LYS A 404 19.25 -18.16 15.69
CA LYS A 404 20.64 -17.89 16.09
C LYS A 404 21.30 -19.02 16.87
N LYS A 405 20.55 -19.99 17.43
CA LYS A 405 21.12 -21.06 18.28
C LYS A 405 20.30 -22.35 18.28
N SER A 406 20.81 -23.45 17.72
CA SER A 406 20.22 -24.79 17.86
C SER A 406 20.87 -25.58 19.02
N GLY A 407 20.11 -25.89 20.09
CA GLY A 407 20.53 -26.83 21.17
C GLY A 407 19.73 -26.64 22.48
N SER A 408 19.67 -27.62 23.39
CA SER A 408 18.79 -27.47 24.59
C SER A 408 19.19 -26.34 25.56
N LYS A 409 20.45 -25.86 25.49
CA LYS A 409 20.87 -24.63 26.19
C LYS A 409 20.24 -23.37 25.59
N SER A 410 19.88 -23.37 24.30
CA SER A 410 19.23 -22.22 23.66
C SER A 410 17.79 -22.03 24.17
N ASN A 411 17.05 -23.10 24.49
CA ASN A 411 15.67 -22.96 24.98
C ASN A 411 15.60 -22.26 26.35
N ALA A 412 16.47 -22.60 27.29
CA ALA A 412 16.50 -21.93 28.59
C ALA A 412 16.96 -20.46 28.48
N GLU A 413 17.93 -20.19 27.59
CA GLU A 413 18.35 -18.82 27.28
C GLU A 413 17.23 -18.02 26.60
N ARG A 414 16.43 -18.65 25.72
CA ARG A 414 15.26 -18.04 25.09
C ARG A 414 14.19 -17.71 26.11
N ASP A 415 13.83 -18.69 26.95
CA ASP A 415 12.86 -18.51 28.03
C ASP A 415 13.26 -17.31 28.88
N GLN A 416 14.52 -17.27 29.33
CA GLN A 416 15.03 -16.16 30.13
C GLN A 416 14.97 -14.83 29.37
N TYR A 417 15.37 -14.81 28.10
CA TYR A 417 15.33 -13.61 27.26
C TYR A 417 13.92 -13.04 27.11
N LEU A 418 12.93 -13.87 26.77
CA LEU A 418 11.54 -13.43 26.62
C LEU A 418 10.96 -12.94 27.96
N LEU A 419 11.26 -13.63 29.06
CA LEU A 419 10.83 -13.21 30.40
C LEU A 419 11.51 -11.91 30.85
N ASP A 420 12.78 -11.69 30.49
CA ASP A 420 13.50 -10.45 30.77
C ASP A 420 12.91 -9.26 30.00
N LEU A 421 12.49 -9.47 28.74
CA LEU A 421 11.78 -8.44 27.97
C LEU A 421 10.44 -8.07 28.63
N VAL A 422 9.66 -9.06 29.08
CA VAL A 422 8.41 -8.79 29.81
C VAL A 422 8.70 -8.11 31.15
N GLN A 423 9.73 -8.53 31.88
CA GLN A 423 10.12 -7.89 33.13
C GLN A 423 10.48 -6.41 32.91
N PHE A 424 11.29 -6.12 31.90
CA PHE A 424 11.64 -4.75 31.53
C PHE A 424 10.38 -3.94 31.24
N LYS A 425 9.42 -4.52 30.49
CA LYS A 425 8.17 -3.83 30.19
C LYS A 425 7.34 -3.56 31.43
N LEU A 426 7.20 -4.54 32.33
CA LEU A 426 6.51 -4.36 33.60
C LEU A 426 7.17 -3.27 34.44
N ASP A 427 8.51 -3.22 34.46
CA ASP A 427 9.27 -2.21 35.19
C ASP A 427 9.05 -0.80 34.62
N GLU A 428 8.98 -0.65 33.29
CA GLU A 428 8.71 0.61 32.59
C GLU A 428 7.33 1.18 32.96
N VAL A 429 6.29 0.33 33.06
CA VAL A 429 4.90 0.76 33.27
C VAL A 429 4.45 0.81 34.72
N LYS A 430 5.34 0.48 35.67
CA LYS A 430 5.08 0.49 37.12
C LYS A 430 4.45 1.79 37.62
N SER A 431 4.84 2.92 37.05
CA SER A 431 4.39 4.26 37.48
C SER A 431 3.10 4.74 36.82
N SER A 432 2.67 4.15 35.70
CA SER A 432 1.63 4.72 34.83
C SER A 432 0.44 3.80 34.52
N GLY A 433 0.55 2.48 34.78
CA GLY A 433 -0.52 1.56 34.38
C GLY A 433 -0.24 0.07 34.61
N GLU A 434 0.56 -0.28 35.62
CA GLU A 434 1.04 -1.65 35.86
C GLU A 434 -0.06 -2.72 35.77
N SER A 435 -1.21 -2.48 36.41
CA SER A 435 -2.32 -3.44 36.45
C SER A 435 -2.94 -3.76 35.08
N ALA A 436 -2.85 -2.84 34.11
CA ALA A 436 -3.33 -3.08 32.74
C ALA A 436 -2.42 -4.04 31.99
N PHE A 437 -1.11 -4.01 32.27
CA PHE A 437 -0.11 -4.89 31.66
C PHE A 437 -0.06 -6.28 32.32
N ASP A 438 -0.82 -6.53 33.39
CA ASP A 438 -0.93 -7.86 33.99
C ASP A 438 -1.57 -8.89 33.03
N VAL A 439 -2.24 -8.42 31.96
CA VAL A 439 -2.70 -9.27 30.84
C VAL A 439 -1.54 -10.02 30.18
N LEU A 440 -0.32 -9.45 30.16
CA LEU A 440 0.86 -10.11 29.59
C LEU A 440 1.15 -11.48 30.20
N PHE A 441 0.80 -11.70 31.48
CA PHE A 441 0.96 -13.01 32.10
C PHE A 441 0.09 -14.08 31.43
N SER A 442 -1.13 -13.72 31.00
CA SER A 442 -1.98 -14.64 30.25
C SER A 442 -1.39 -14.92 28.88
N GLU A 443 -0.94 -13.88 28.18
CA GLU A 443 -0.38 -13.98 26.83
C GLU A 443 0.91 -14.83 26.81
N LEU A 444 1.75 -14.72 27.85
CA LEU A 444 2.97 -15.53 27.99
C LEU A 444 2.71 -17.04 27.95
N LEU A 445 1.50 -17.50 28.28
CA LEU A 445 1.13 -18.92 28.24
C LEU A 445 0.99 -19.48 26.83
N ASP A 446 0.92 -18.62 25.81
CA ASP A 446 0.88 -18.98 24.39
C ASP A 446 2.24 -18.91 23.71
N PHE A 447 3.25 -18.36 24.41
CA PHE A 447 4.64 -18.37 23.96
C PHE A 447 5.32 -19.71 24.26
N PRO A 448 6.37 -20.10 23.50
CA PRO A 448 7.05 -21.36 23.70
C PRO A 448 8.02 -21.32 24.91
N ILE A 449 7.54 -20.87 26.07
CA ILE A 449 8.31 -20.80 27.32
C ILE A 449 8.04 -22.06 28.15
N SER A 450 9.08 -22.66 28.74
CA SER A 450 8.88 -23.86 29.56
C SER A 450 8.03 -23.57 30.81
N PHE A 451 7.23 -24.58 31.20
CA PHE A 451 6.38 -24.51 32.39
C PHE A 451 7.16 -24.09 33.65
N GLN A 452 8.37 -24.64 33.83
CA GLN A 452 9.20 -24.35 35.01
C GLN A 452 9.64 -22.88 35.05
N SER A 453 10.06 -22.31 33.92
CA SER A 453 10.45 -20.89 33.82
C SER A 453 9.26 -19.98 34.12
N LEU A 454 8.07 -20.30 33.58
CA LEU A 454 6.84 -19.55 33.86
C LEU A 454 6.46 -19.62 35.35
N VAL A 455 6.52 -20.79 35.99
CA VAL A 455 6.19 -20.91 37.43
C VAL A 455 7.09 -20.00 38.27
N VAL A 456 8.41 -20.04 38.04
CA VAL A 456 9.37 -19.19 38.77
C VAL A 456 9.07 -17.70 38.55
N PHE A 457 8.75 -17.31 37.32
CA PHE A 457 8.42 -15.93 36.98
C PHE A 457 7.12 -15.45 37.65
N PHE A 458 6.08 -16.27 37.66
CA PHE A 458 4.81 -15.93 38.31
C PHE A 458 4.93 -15.88 39.83
N GLU A 459 5.63 -16.84 40.45
CA GLU A 459 5.84 -16.85 41.90
C GLU A 459 6.58 -15.60 42.40
N ARG A 460 7.53 -15.08 41.60
CA ARG A 460 8.23 -13.80 41.90
C ARG A 460 7.28 -12.60 41.99
N HIS A 461 6.19 -12.62 41.23
CA HIS A 461 5.24 -11.49 41.12
C HIS A 461 4.00 -11.66 42.00
N ALA A 462 3.71 -12.87 42.48
CA ALA A 462 2.48 -13.17 43.23
C ALA A 462 2.27 -12.29 44.48
N ALA A 463 3.35 -11.80 45.11
CA ALA A 463 3.24 -10.94 46.29
C ALA A 463 2.85 -9.49 45.97
N SER A 464 3.19 -8.98 44.78
CA SER A 464 2.93 -7.58 44.41
C SER A 464 1.66 -7.40 43.56
N LYS A 465 1.25 -8.44 42.84
CA LYS A 465 0.14 -8.37 41.87
C LYS A 465 -1.23 -8.46 42.53
N LYS A 466 -2.10 -7.52 42.18
CA LYS A 466 -3.47 -7.38 42.70
C LYS A 466 -4.53 -7.42 41.60
N SER A 467 -4.15 -7.62 40.35
CA SER A 467 -5.07 -7.70 39.22
C SER A 467 -5.62 -9.10 39.05
N GLU A 468 -6.91 -9.20 38.72
CA GLU A 468 -7.58 -10.44 38.31
C GLU A 468 -6.83 -11.16 37.18
N HIS A 469 -6.32 -10.40 36.20
CA HIS A 469 -5.66 -10.94 35.02
C HIS A 469 -4.45 -11.81 35.38
N PHE A 470 -3.62 -11.34 36.33
CA PHE A 470 -2.48 -12.09 36.82
C PHE A 470 -2.93 -13.41 37.50
N TRP A 471 -3.89 -13.34 38.42
CA TRP A 471 -4.31 -14.52 39.19
C TRP A 471 -5.01 -15.56 38.31
N ARG A 472 -5.80 -15.13 37.32
CA ARG A 472 -6.37 -16.04 36.30
C ARG A 472 -5.29 -16.70 35.46
N ALA A 473 -4.30 -15.96 35.01
CA ALA A 473 -3.17 -16.52 34.27
C ALA A 473 -2.40 -17.52 35.15
N PHE A 474 -2.17 -17.20 36.43
CA PHE A 474 -1.42 -18.06 37.33
C PHE A 474 -2.15 -19.38 37.62
N TYR A 475 -3.47 -19.30 37.84
CA TYR A 475 -4.32 -20.47 37.95
C TYR A 475 -4.31 -21.31 36.65
N THR A 476 -4.43 -20.65 35.49
CA THR A 476 -4.45 -21.31 34.17
C THR A 476 -3.14 -22.03 33.87
N LEU A 477 -2.00 -21.44 34.23
CA LEU A 477 -0.68 -22.06 34.10
C LEU A 477 -0.65 -23.44 34.75
N PHE A 478 -1.05 -23.53 36.03
CA PHE A 478 -1.07 -24.81 36.74
C PHE A 478 -2.20 -25.73 36.28
N ASN A 479 -3.39 -25.19 35.99
CA ASN A 479 -4.54 -25.99 35.60
C ASN A 479 -4.35 -26.66 34.22
N LYS A 480 -3.80 -25.93 33.25
CA LYS A 480 -3.62 -26.41 31.87
C LYS A 480 -2.27 -27.09 31.65
N TYR A 481 -1.18 -26.53 32.21
CA TYR A 481 0.18 -26.95 31.89
C TYR A 481 0.91 -27.65 33.04
N GLY A 482 0.34 -27.68 34.25
CA GLY A 482 0.89 -28.47 35.36
C GLY A 482 0.89 -29.96 35.00
N GLU A 483 2.07 -30.57 34.93
CA GLU A 483 2.25 -31.98 34.56
C GLU A 483 1.31 -32.90 35.36
N SER A 484 0.34 -33.51 34.69
CA SER A 484 -0.37 -34.69 35.20
C SER A 484 0.40 -35.93 34.78
N LYS A 485 1.57 -36.18 35.37
CA LYS A 485 2.15 -37.53 35.29
C LYS A 485 1.14 -38.50 35.93
N ALA A 486 0.86 -39.62 35.25
CA ALA A 486 -0.14 -40.59 35.71
C ALA A 486 0.16 -41.05 37.15
N GLY A 487 -0.66 -40.61 38.11
CA GLY A 487 -0.53 -40.97 39.52
C GLY A 487 -1.26 -40.00 40.46
N ASP A 488 -1.98 -40.54 41.44
CA ASP A 488 -2.80 -39.76 42.40
C ASP A 488 -2.00 -38.70 43.17
N LYS A 489 -0.72 -38.97 43.44
CA LYS A 489 0.17 -38.04 44.15
C LYS A 489 0.39 -36.72 43.40
N HIS A 490 0.57 -36.76 42.08
CA HIS A 490 0.76 -35.55 41.27
C HIS A 490 -0.54 -34.77 41.11
N ARG A 491 -1.68 -35.48 41.01
CA ARG A 491 -3.00 -34.86 40.99
C ARG A 491 -3.31 -34.11 42.30
N LEU A 492 -2.99 -34.71 43.45
CA LEU A 492 -3.11 -34.08 44.76
C LEU A 492 -2.19 -32.86 44.92
N GLN A 493 -0.95 -32.94 44.43
CA GLN A 493 -0.02 -31.80 44.44
C GLN A 493 -0.51 -30.64 43.58
N LYS A 494 -1.04 -30.94 42.38
CA LYS A 494 -1.66 -29.94 41.50
C LYS A 494 -2.86 -29.27 42.16
N GLN A 495 -3.78 -30.06 42.73
CA GLN A 495 -4.95 -29.53 43.44
C GLN A 495 -4.56 -28.68 44.66
N ALA A 496 -3.57 -29.10 45.43
CA ALA A 496 -3.05 -28.32 46.55
C ALA A 496 -2.50 -26.96 46.10
N LYS A 497 -1.76 -26.93 44.98
CA LYS A 497 -1.21 -25.68 44.43
C LYS A 497 -2.29 -24.76 43.85
N LEU A 498 -3.30 -25.30 43.18
CA LEU A 498 -4.44 -24.53 42.71
C LEU A 498 -5.19 -23.88 43.88
N LYS A 499 -5.43 -24.64 44.96
CA LYS A 499 -6.04 -24.10 46.18
C LYS A 499 -5.18 -23.02 46.85
N GLU A 500 -3.85 -23.21 46.91
CA GLU A 500 -2.93 -22.18 47.40
C GLU A 500 -3.03 -20.88 46.58
N ILE A 501 -3.16 -20.98 45.25
CA ILE A 501 -3.32 -19.84 44.35
C ILE A 501 -4.68 -19.16 44.60
N GLU A 502 -5.76 -19.93 44.75
CA GLU A 502 -7.08 -19.41 45.08
C GLU A 502 -7.06 -18.65 46.41
N GLU A 503 -6.52 -19.24 47.47
CA GLU A 503 -6.41 -18.61 48.81
C GLU A 503 -5.63 -17.30 48.75
N LYS A 504 -4.52 -17.26 47.99
CA LYS A 504 -3.74 -16.03 47.77
C LYS A 504 -4.51 -14.99 46.97
N ALA A 505 -5.23 -15.39 45.93
CA ALA A 505 -6.05 -14.49 45.12
C ALA A 505 -7.17 -13.86 45.95
N VAL A 506 -7.87 -14.65 46.77
CA VAL A 506 -8.91 -14.17 47.73
C VAL A 506 -8.35 -13.07 48.63
N ALA A 507 -7.10 -13.23 49.11
CA ALA A 507 -6.51 -12.32 50.07
C ALA A 507 -6.15 -10.94 49.47
N VAL A 508 -6.01 -10.81 48.15
CA VAL A 508 -5.47 -9.60 47.51
C VAL A 508 -6.40 -8.95 46.48
N LEU A 509 -7.34 -9.71 45.91
CA LEU A 509 -8.29 -9.20 44.92
C LEU A 509 -9.38 -8.34 45.56
N SER A 510 -9.84 -7.33 44.82
CA SER A 510 -11.09 -6.62 45.17
C SER A 510 -12.28 -7.58 45.07
N GLU A 511 -13.39 -7.28 45.75
CA GLU A 511 -14.60 -8.13 45.66
C GLU A 511 -15.08 -8.30 44.21
N ALA A 512 -15.05 -7.23 43.42
CA ALA A 512 -15.45 -7.26 42.01
C ALA A 512 -14.53 -8.15 41.17
N ASP A 513 -13.21 -8.06 41.37
CA ASP A 513 -12.22 -8.83 40.64
C ASP A 513 -12.17 -10.30 41.09
N PHE A 514 -12.43 -10.54 42.37
CA PHE A 514 -12.56 -11.88 42.91
C PHE A 514 -13.75 -12.61 42.29
N ARG A 515 -14.92 -11.96 42.13
CA ARG A 515 -16.07 -12.56 41.43
C ARG A 515 -15.75 -12.96 39.99
N LYS A 516 -14.96 -12.14 39.26
CA LYS A 516 -14.53 -12.49 37.90
C LYS A 516 -13.55 -13.67 37.90
N PHE A 517 -12.62 -13.70 38.85
CA PHE A 517 -11.71 -14.84 39.06
C PHE A 517 -12.49 -16.12 39.40
N GLN A 518 -13.49 -16.08 40.29
CA GLN A 518 -14.34 -17.22 40.65
C GLN A 518 -15.06 -17.83 39.43
N ARG A 519 -15.64 -16.98 38.57
CA ARG A 519 -16.26 -17.43 37.31
C ARG A 519 -15.26 -18.14 36.38
N HIS A 520 -14.01 -17.68 36.34
CA HIS A 520 -12.95 -18.31 35.54
C HIS A 520 -12.50 -19.66 36.10
N VAL A 521 -12.47 -19.80 37.43
CA VAL A 521 -12.08 -21.02 38.13
C VAL A 521 -13.19 -22.08 38.10
N GLY A 522 -14.43 -21.68 37.80
CA GLY A 522 -15.59 -22.59 37.69
C GLY A 522 -16.37 -22.77 38.99
N TYR A 523 -16.38 -21.76 39.87
CA TYR A 523 -17.34 -21.72 40.98
C TYR A 523 -18.71 -21.30 40.45
N ASP A 524 -19.67 -22.23 40.45
CA ASP A 524 -21.10 -21.90 40.33
C ASP A 524 -21.58 -21.24 41.64
N ASP A 525 -22.40 -20.20 41.50
CA ASP A 525 -22.85 -19.23 42.53
C ASP A 525 -23.73 -19.80 43.68
N ASP A 526 -23.69 -21.10 43.99
CA ASP A 526 -24.65 -21.73 44.91
C ASP A 526 -24.18 -21.98 46.35
N ASP A 527 -22.93 -21.66 46.72
CA ASP A 527 -22.37 -22.08 48.03
C ASP A 527 -21.87 -20.95 48.96
N PHE A 528 -22.49 -19.77 48.95
CA PHE A 528 -22.34 -18.79 50.04
C PHE A 528 -23.62 -17.98 50.30
N VAL A 529 -24.44 -18.46 51.26
CA VAL A 529 -25.42 -17.67 52.03
C VAL A 529 -25.07 -17.76 53.51
#